data_AF-A0A0F9CKR0-F1
#
_entry.id   AF-A0A0F9CKR0-F1
#
_cell.length_a   1.000
_cell.length_b   1.000
_cell.length_c   1.000
_cell.angle_alpha   90.00
_cell.angle_beta   90.00
_cell.angle_gamma   90.00
#
_symmetry.space_group_name_H-M   'P 1'
#
loop_
_entity.id
_entity.type
_entity.pdbx_description
1 polymer ?
#
loop_
_entity_poly.entity_id
_entity_poly.type
_entity_poly.pdbx_seq_one_letter_code
_entity_poly.pdbx_strand_id
1 'polypeptide(L)'
;MTIPNVTIGWCRSKGKGGAIKCKWCELPIEIGTAMVRVFFWNKGNENSRKWNVQHCYHFQEDGPNCYVKQGLAYLEKNPYVPHARGIIHLLSEENKRKRFLLVRKFNELHQRKSNIKVEYPDNLPIEANLIERMVGVMMEVSGLGGVPKSWAGKIQ
;
A
#
# COMPACT_ATOMS: atom_id res chain seq x y z
N MET A 1 1.44 1.48 -5.83
CA MET A 1 2.46 2.32 -6.49
C MET A 1 2.78 1.63 -7.82
N THR A 2 2.54 2.28 -8.95
CA THR A 2 2.76 1.67 -10.27
C THR A 2 4.25 1.76 -10.63
N ILE A 3 4.82 0.65 -11.08
CA ILE A 3 6.22 0.60 -11.52
C ILE A 3 6.31 1.44 -12.80
N PRO A 4 7.19 2.46 -12.86
CA PRO A 4 7.34 3.25 -14.07
C PRO A 4 7.98 2.41 -15.18
N ASN A 5 7.61 2.69 -16.43
CA ASN A 5 8.31 2.11 -17.57
C ASN A 5 9.55 2.96 -17.87
N VAL A 6 10.73 2.35 -17.84
CA VAL A 6 12.01 3.02 -18.03
C VAL A 6 12.63 2.48 -19.32
N THR A 7 12.88 3.36 -20.28
CA THR A 7 13.50 3.01 -21.56
C THR A 7 14.67 3.92 -21.88
N ILE A 8 15.64 3.41 -22.63
CA ILE A 8 16.73 4.22 -23.19
C ILE A 8 16.36 4.57 -24.62
N GLY A 9 16.61 5.81 -25.01
CA GLY A 9 16.43 6.24 -26.38
C GLY A 9 17.25 7.49 -26.69
N TRP A 10 17.40 7.78 -27.97
CA TRP A 10 18.14 8.94 -28.42
C TRP A 10 17.32 10.23 -28.28
N CYS A 11 17.99 11.33 -27.95
CA CYS A 11 17.41 12.68 -27.99
C CYS A 11 17.26 13.11 -29.47
N ARG A 12 16.01 13.09 -29.98
CA ARG A 12 15.71 13.29 -31.41
C ARG A 12 15.16 14.69 -31.77
N SER A 13 14.92 15.59 -30.82
CA SER A 13 14.22 16.85 -31.13
C SER A 13 14.39 17.96 -30.09
N LYS A 14 14.47 19.22 -30.57
CA LYS A 14 13.90 20.39 -29.88
C LYS A 14 12.37 20.28 -30.01
N GLY A 15 11.73 19.63 -29.05
CA GLY A 15 10.26 19.68 -28.97
C GLY A 15 9.81 21.14 -28.96
N LYS A 16 8.73 21.46 -29.70
CA LYS A 16 8.16 22.80 -29.94
C LYS A 16 8.53 23.82 -28.83
N GLY A 17 9.66 24.52 -29.00
CA GLY A 17 10.08 25.62 -28.12
C GLY A 17 11.28 25.43 -27.17
N GLY A 18 12.02 24.30 -27.13
CA GLY A 18 13.21 24.25 -26.27
C GLY A 18 14.01 22.94 -26.27
N ALA A 19 15.24 23.00 -25.74
CA ALA A 19 16.05 21.82 -25.45
C ALA A 19 15.37 20.97 -24.35
N ILE A 20 15.38 19.64 -24.51
CA ILE A 20 14.85 18.72 -23.49
C ILE A 20 15.72 18.87 -22.23
N LYS A 21 15.12 19.19 -21.08
CA LYS A 21 15.85 19.29 -19.82
C LYS A 21 15.81 17.98 -19.06
N CYS A 22 16.91 17.63 -18.41
CA CYS A 22 16.92 16.53 -17.47
C CYS A 22 16.07 16.89 -16.24
N LYS A 23 15.22 15.96 -15.78
CA LYS A 23 14.36 16.19 -14.62
C LYS A 23 15.12 16.28 -13.29
N TRP A 24 16.34 15.75 -13.21
CA TRP A 24 17.15 15.74 -11.98
C TRP A 24 18.08 16.94 -11.85
N CYS A 25 18.96 17.17 -12.84
CA CYS A 25 19.92 18.28 -12.80
C CYS A 25 19.44 19.55 -13.51
N GLU A 26 18.28 19.51 -14.18
CA GLU A 26 17.66 20.63 -14.91
C GLU A 26 18.47 21.18 -16.10
N LEU A 27 19.65 20.60 -16.36
CA LEU A 27 20.49 20.92 -17.50
C LEU A 27 19.89 20.36 -18.81
N PRO A 28 20.16 21.01 -19.96
CA PRO A 28 19.72 20.52 -21.26
C PRO A 28 20.39 19.18 -21.60
N ILE A 29 19.64 18.30 -22.27
CA ILE A 29 20.11 17.07 -22.89
C ILE A 29 20.41 17.39 -24.36
N GLU A 30 21.64 17.14 -24.78
CA GLU A 30 22.08 17.41 -26.13
C GLU A 30 21.34 16.55 -27.17
N ILE A 31 21.20 17.09 -28.37
CA ILE A 31 20.56 16.37 -29.47
C ILE A 31 21.54 15.32 -29.98
N GLY A 32 21.05 14.11 -30.25
CA GLY A 32 21.90 13.02 -30.71
C GLY A 32 22.64 12.28 -29.60
N THR A 33 22.44 12.64 -28.32
CA THR A 33 22.94 11.83 -27.20
C THR A 33 21.87 10.85 -26.71
N ALA A 34 22.32 9.76 -26.08
CA ALA A 34 21.43 8.84 -25.39
C ALA A 34 20.79 9.52 -24.17
N MET A 35 19.55 9.13 -23.85
CA MET A 35 18.83 9.59 -22.67
C MET A 35 17.91 8.51 -22.10
N VAL A 36 17.64 8.59 -20.80
CA VAL A 36 16.68 7.72 -20.12
C VAL A 36 15.31 8.40 -20.13
N ARG A 37 14.29 7.70 -20.62
CA ARG A 37 12.89 8.12 -20.60
C ARG A 37 12.13 7.30 -19.57
N VAL A 38 11.46 7.98 -18.67
CA VAL A 38 10.66 7.37 -17.60
C VAL A 38 9.22 7.77 -17.80
N PHE A 39 8.36 6.78 -18.00
CA PHE A 39 6.93 6.95 -18.17
C PHE A 39 6.20 6.46 -16.93
N PHE A 40 5.45 7.37 -16.29
CA PHE A 40 4.62 7.03 -15.15
C PHE A 40 3.20 6.73 -15.60
N TRP A 41 2.64 5.64 -15.09
CA TRP A 41 1.22 5.38 -15.18
C TRP A 41 0.47 6.41 -14.35
N ASN A 42 -0.57 6.98 -14.97
CA ASN A 42 -1.38 8.09 -14.50
C ASN A 42 -1.63 8.08 -12.97
N LYS A 43 -1.36 9.21 -12.31
CA LYS A 43 -1.63 9.45 -10.87
C LYS A 43 -3.06 9.98 -10.59
N GLY A 44 -3.97 10.02 -11.58
CA GLY A 44 -5.23 10.77 -11.43
C GLY A 44 -6.51 10.24 -12.07
N ASN A 45 -6.52 9.10 -12.78
CA ASN A 45 -7.78 8.54 -13.29
C ASN A 45 -7.66 7.03 -13.57
N GLU A 46 -8.35 6.21 -12.78
CA GLU A 46 -8.37 4.74 -12.88
C GLU A 46 -9.06 4.26 -14.18
N ASN A 47 -9.96 5.10 -14.72
CA ASN A 47 -10.76 4.80 -15.91
C ASN A 47 -10.09 5.19 -17.25
N SER A 48 -8.91 5.85 -17.23
CA SER A 48 -8.14 6.10 -18.45
C SER A 48 -6.65 5.80 -18.28
N ARG A 49 -6.22 4.68 -18.88
CA ARG A 49 -4.81 4.25 -18.96
C ARG A 49 -4.07 5.02 -20.08
N LYS A 50 -4.03 6.34 -19.99
CA LYS A 50 -3.19 7.17 -20.88
C LYS A 50 -1.84 7.43 -20.21
N TRP A 51 -0.76 7.31 -20.97
CA TRP A 51 0.60 7.65 -20.54
C TRP A 51 0.69 9.18 -20.41
N ASN A 52 0.60 9.71 -19.19
CA ASN A 52 0.41 11.16 -19.01
C ASN A 52 1.67 11.90 -18.56
N VAL A 53 2.67 11.22 -17.98
CA VAL A 53 3.88 11.89 -17.48
C VAL A 53 5.13 11.17 -17.99
N GLN A 54 5.89 11.89 -18.81
CA GLN A 54 7.21 11.50 -19.30
C GLN A 54 8.26 12.39 -18.64
N HIS A 55 9.29 11.77 -18.06
CA HIS A 55 10.49 12.45 -17.59
C HIS A 55 11.71 11.97 -18.36
N CYS A 56 12.62 12.89 -18.67
CA CYS A 56 13.87 12.59 -19.37
C CYS A 56 15.06 12.84 -18.43
N TYR A 57 16.09 12.00 -18.53
CA TYR A 57 17.30 12.08 -17.73
C TYR A 57 18.54 11.88 -18.60
N HIS A 58 19.66 12.53 -18.25
CA HIS A 58 20.94 12.26 -18.91
C HIS A 58 21.33 10.80 -18.72
N PHE A 59 21.74 10.19 -19.82
CA PHE A 59 22.45 8.93 -19.82
C PHE A 59 23.95 9.19 -19.68
N GLN A 60 24.65 8.29 -19.00
CA GLN A 60 26.11 8.31 -18.87
C GLN A 60 26.59 6.86 -19.06
N GLU A 61 27.62 6.65 -19.88
CA GLU A 61 28.20 5.33 -20.13
C GLU A 61 29.11 4.91 -18.96
N ASP A 62 29.93 5.84 -18.47
CA ASP A 62 30.96 5.57 -17.46
C ASP A 62 30.48 5.75 -16.00
N GLY A 63 29.16 5.79 -15.76
CA GLY A 63 28.66 6.02 -14.40
C GLY A 63 27.14 5.99 -14.25
N PRO A 64 26.63 6.18 -13.02
CA PRO A 64 25.20 6.16 -12.78
C PRO A 64 24.54 7.35 -13.48
N ASN A 65 23.63 7.04 -14.39
CA ASN A 65 22.80 8.04 -15.06
C ASN A 65 21.98 8.87 -14.06
N CYS A 66 21.48 10.02 -14.50
CA CYS A 66 20.79 10.95 -13.60
C CYS A 66 19.51 10.38 -12.97
N TYR A 67 18.87 9.39 -13.60
CA TYR A 67 17.72 8.69 -13.02
C TYR A 67 18.13 7.82 -11.82
N VAL A 68 19.23 7.08 -11.94
CA VAL A 68 19.78 6.28 -10.83
C VAL A 68 20.28 7.18 -9.71
N LYS A 69 20.99 8.28 -10.03
CA LYS A 69 21.45 9.26 -9.03
C LYS A 69 20.31 9.84 -8.19
N GLN A 70 19.18 10.16 -8.83
CA GLN A 70 17.98 10.60 -8.12
C GLN A 70 17.45 9.51 -7.18
N GLY A 71 17.41 8.25 -7.62
CA GLY A 71 16.98 7.12 -6.80
C GLY A 71 17.88 6.91 -5.58
N LEU A 72 19.20 6.99 -5.74
CA LEU A 72 20.16 6.88 -4.66
C LEU A 72 20.00 8.03 -3.64
N ALA A 73 19.92 9.28 -4.10
CA ALA A 73 19.68 10.43 -3.24
C ALA A 73 18.35 10.33 -2.47
N TYR A 74 17.33 9.70 -3.07
CA TYR A 74 16.07 9.43 -2.38
C TYR A 74 16.24 8.39 -1.27
N LEU A 75 16.97 7.30 -1.53
CA LEU A 75 17.23 6.23 -0.56
C LEU A 75 18.12 6.70 0.59
N GLU A 76 19.07 7.59 0.34
CA GLU A 76 19.88 8.22 1.40
C GLU A 76 19.01 9.03 2.37
N LYS A 77 18.03 9.78 1.85
CA LYS A 77 17.10 10.57 2.67
C LYS A 77 16.00 9.73 3.31
N ASN A 78 15.63 8.62 2.67
CA ASN A 78 14.55 7.73 3.07
C ASN A 78 15.10 6.31 3.15
N PRO A 79 15.93 6.01 4.17
CA PRO A 79 16.50 4.69 4.32
C PRO A 79 15.37 3.67 4.35
N TYR A 80 15.53 2.62 3.56
CA TYR A 80 14.55 1.54 3.53
C TYR A 80 14.47 0.90 4.92
N VAL A 81 13.37 1.15 5.61
CA VAL A 81 13.03 0.42 6.83
C VAL A 81 12.34 -0.85 6.35
N PRO A 82 12.97 -2.03 6.42
CA PRO A 82 12.28 -3.26 6.12
C PRO A 82 11.03 -3.30 6.98
N HIS A 83 9.87 -3.58 6.36
CA HIS A 83 8.71 -3.94 7.15
C HIS A 83 9.14 -5.12 8.01
N ALA A 84 9.28 -4.89 9.32
CA ALA A 84 9.31 -5.96 10.28
C ALA A 84 7.99 -6.70 10.10
N ARG A 85 7.99 -7.75 9.27
CA ARG A 85 7.04 -8.83 9.41
C ARG A 85 7.40 -9.36 10.78
N GLY A 86 6.74 -8.83 11.81
CA GLY A 86 6.96 -9.25 13.18
C GLY A 86 6.97 -10.76 13.14
N ILE A 87 8.07 -11.34 13.60
CA ILE A 87 8.08 -12.74 13.98
C ILE A 87 6.86 -12.86 14.88
N ILE A 88 5.81 -13.51 14.40
CA ILE A 88 4.69 -13.87 15.22
C ILE A 88 5.37 -14.69 16.29
N HIS A 89 5.56 -14.13 17.50
CA HIS A 89 5.99 -14.90 18.64
C HIS A 89 5.13 -16.16 18.59
N LEU A 90 5.77 -17.32 18.40
CA LEU A 90 5.04 -18.58 18.39
C LEU A 90 4.25 -18.58 19.69
N LEU A 91 2.95 -18.33 19.59
CA LEU A 91 2.07 -18.36 20.74
C LEU A 91 2.30 -19.73 21.39
N SER A 92 2.43 -19.77 22.71
CA SER A 92 2.42 -21.05 23.41
C SER A 92 1.20 -21.85 22.95
N GLU A 93 1.28 -23.17 22.93
CA GLU A 93 0.15 -24.01 22.52
C GLU A 93 -1.13 -23.69 23.31
N GLU A 94 -0.98 -23.30 24.58
CA GLU A 94 -2.05 -22.78 25.42
C GLU A 94 -2.68 -21.50 24.86
N ASN A 95 -1.86 -20.51 24.48
CA ASN A 95 -2.34 -19.26 23.89
C ASN A 95 -2.94 -19.47 22.50
N LYS A 96 -2.42 -20.41 21.71
CA LYS A 96 -3.04 -20.82 20.43
C LYS A 96 -4.43 -21.39 20.66
N ARG A 97 -4.57 -22.31 21.61
CA ARG A 97 -5.86 -22.93 21.97
C ARG A 97 -6.84 -21.88 22.49
N LYS A 98 -6.41 -21.00 23.38
CA LYS A 98 -7.24 -19.90 23.91
C LYS A 98 -7.72 -18.97 22.78
N ARG A 99 -6.81 -18.58 21.88
CA ARG A 99 -7.13 -17.75 20.72
C ARG A 99 -8.13 -18.44 19.79
N PHE A 100 -7.97 -19.74 19.53
CA PHE A 100 -8.90 -20.51 18.70
C PHE A 100 -10.32 -20.53 19.29
N LEU A 101 -10.45 -20.75 20.61
CA LEU A 101 -11.74 -20.73 21.30
C LEU A 101 -12.40 -19.35 21.24
N LEU A 102 -11.64 -18.28 21.41
CA LEU A 102 -12.14 -16.90 21.29
C LEU A 102 -12.59 -16.58 19.87
N VAL A 103 -11.85 -17.02 18.85
CA VAL A 103 -12.25 -16.87 17.43
C VAL A 103 -13.57 -17.59 17.16
N ARG A 104 -13.73 -18.81 17.67
CA ARG A 104 -14.98 -19.57 17.53
C ARG A 104 -16.15 -18.87 18.22
N LYS A 105 -15.93 -18.37 19.44
CA LYS A 105 -16.92 -17.59 20.21
C LYS A 105 -17.34 -16.31 19.47
N PHE A 106 -16.41 -15.59 18.86
CA PHE A 106 -16.72 -14.40 18.07
C PHE A 106 -17.62 -14.73 16.86
N ASN A 107 -17.30 -15.80 16.12
CA ASN A 107 -18.09 -16.20 14.97
C ASN A 107 -19.50 -16.65 15.36
N GLU A 108 -19.64 -17.32 16.50
CA GLU A 108 -20.95 -17.69 17.06
C GLU A 108 -21.78 -16.44 17.40
N LEU A 109 -21.20 -15.45 18.10
CA LEU A 109 -21.88 -14.20 18.42
C LEU A 109 -22.28 -13.43 17.16
N HIS A 110 -21.41 -13.37 16.16
CA HIS A 110 -21.69 -12.75 14.87
C HIS A 110 -22.84 -13.45 14.14
N GLN A 111 -22.86 -14.79 14.13
CA GLN A 111 -23.95 -15.56 13.52
C GLN A 111 -25.28 -15.34 14.26
N ARG A 112 -25.25 -15.23 15.59
CA ARG A 112 -26.44 -14.86 16.38
C ARG A 112 -26.94 -13.47 16.01
N LYS A 113 -26.04 -12.47 15.91
CA LYS A 113 -26.39 -11.11 15.45
C LYS A 113 -27.06 -11.14 14.08
N SER A 114 -26.50 -11.88 13.12
CA SER A 114 -27.07 -11.97 11.76
C SER A 114 -28.42 -12.69 11.68
N ASN A 115 -28.76 -13.52 12.68
CA ASN A 115 -30.01 -14.28 12.72
C ASN A 115 -31.15 -13.52 13.44
N ILE A 116 -30.87 -12.37 14.05
CA ILE A 116 -31.91 -11.53 14.65
C ILE A 116 -32.74 -10.94 13.51
N LYS A 117 -34.03 -11.32 13.46
CA LYS A 117 -34.98 -10.70 12.55
C LYS A 117 -35.18 -9.25 12.97
N VAL A 118 -35.11 -8.33 12.00
CA VAL A 118 -35.29 -6.89 12.21
C VAL A 118 -36.77 -6.62 12.46
N GLU A 119 -37.24 -6.97 13.66
CA GLU A 119 -38.53 -6.55 14.20
C GLU A 119 -38.23 -5.52 15.31
N TYR A 120 -38.56 -4.27 15.02
CA TYR A 120 -38.42 -3.13 15.93
C TYR A 120 -39.58 -3.15 16.96
N PRO A 121 -39.39 -2.83 18.25
CA PRO A 121 -38.18 -2.34 18.94
C PRO A 121 -37.50 -3.36 19.90
N ASP A 122 -38.06 -4.55 20.06
CA ASP A 122 -37.69 -5.48 21.16
C ASP A 122 -36.28 -6.05 21.03
N ASN A 123 -35.69 -6.00 19.83
CA ASN A 123 -34.39 -6.59 19.53
C ASN A 123 -33.20 -5.62 19.70
N LEU A 124 -33.43 -4.32 19.89
CA LEU A 124 -32.35 -3.33 20.06
C LEU A 124 -31.45 -3.59 21.30
N PRO A 125 -32.00 -3.94 22.49
CA PRO A 125 -31.17 -4.25 23.66
C PRO A 125 -30.37 -5.55 23.48
N ILE A 126 -30.93 -6.51 22.73
CA ILE A 126 -30.30 -7.80 22.45
C ILE A 126 -29.12 -7.59 21.49
N GLU A 127 -29.29 -6.79 20.44
CA GLU A 127 -28.23 -6.46 19.50
C GLU A 127 -27.08 -5.70 20.19
N ALA A 128 -27.39 -4.69 20.99
CA ALA A 128 -26.39 -3.94 21.75
C ALA A 128 -25.57 -4.85 22.68
N ASN A 129 -26.22 -5.78 23.40
CA ASN A 129 -25.54 -6.75 24.25
C ASN A 129 -24.61 -7.68 23.46
N LEU A 130 -25.03 -8.14 22.27
CA LEU A 130 -24.20 -8.98 21.42
C LEU A 130 -22.97 -8.23 20.90
N ILE A 131 -23.13 -6.96 20.52
CA ILE A 131 -22.02 -6.10 20.10
C ILE A 131 -21.01 -5.92 21.24
N GLU A 132 -21.48 -5.62 22.46
CA GLU A 132 -20.61 -5.47 23.63
C GLU A 132 -19.81 -6.75 23.90
N ARG A 133 -20.46 -7.91 23.82
CA ARG A 133 -19.80 -9.23 23.95
C ARG A 133 -18.78 -9.48 22.85
N MET A 134 -19.06 -9.09 21.61
CA MET A 134 -18.14 -9.21 20.48
C MET A 134 -16.89 -8.33 20.68
N VAL A 135 -17.07 -7.09 21.16
CA VAL A 135 -15.97 -6.17 21.51
C VAL A 135 -15.11 -6.75 22.65
N GLY A 136 -15.73 -7.31 23.69
CA GLY A 136 -15.00 -7.99 24.76
C GLY A 136 -14.09 -9.11 24.22
N VAL A 137 -14.60 -9.95 23.32
CA VAL A 137 -13.80 -11.01 22.68
C VAL A 137 -12.67 -10.43 21.82
N MET A 138 -12.88 -9.32 21.11
CA MET A 138 -11.79 -8.64 20.38
C MET A 138 -10.67 -8.18 21.31
N MET A 139 -11.02 -7.59 22.46
CA MET A 139 -10.03 -7.11 23.42
C MET A 139 -9.18 -8.28 23.95
N GLU A 140 -9.81 -9.41 24.27
CA GLU A 140 -9.11 -10.63 24.70
C GLU A 140 -8.17 -11.18 23.61
N VAL A 141 -8.62 -11.20 22.35
CA VAL A 141 -7.80 -11.65 21.21
C VAL A 141 -6.65 -10.68 20.92
N SER A 142 -6.86 -9.38 21.11
CA SER A 142 -5.83 -8.36 20.96
C SER A 142 -4.63 -8.65 21.88
N GLY A 143 -4.89 -9.04 23.13
CA GLY A 143 -3.88 -9.46 24.11
C GLY A 143 -3.12 -10.74 23.74
N LEU A 144 -3.58 -11.52 22.75
CA LEU A 144 -2.98 -12.79 22.29
C LEU A 144 -2.33 -12.67 20.89
N GLY A 145 -1.92 -11.47 20.50
CA GLY A 145 -1.23 -11.24 19.22
C GLY A 145 -2.15 -10.70 18.12
N GLY A 146 -3.04 -9.78 18.49
CA GLY A 146 -3.76 -8.91 17.55
C GLY A 146 -5.08 -9.47 17.00
N VAL A 147 -6.01 -8.55 16.74
CA VAL A 147 -7.34 -8.84 16.21
C VAL A 147 -7.28 -9.09 14.69
N PRO A 148 -7.99 -10.12 14.16
CA PRO A 148 -8.09 -10.33 12.72
C PRO A 148 -8.69 -9.12 11.99
N LYS A 149 -8.06 -8.70 10.88
CA LYS A 149 -8.54 -7.57 10.07
C LYS A 149 -9.97 -7.75 9.56
N SER A 150 -10.40 -9.00 9.34
CA SER A 150 -11.75 -9.35 8.87
C SER A 150 -12.86 -9.05 9.88
N TRP A 151 -12.54 -8.69 11.12
CA TRP A 151 -13.53 -8.39 12.17
C TRP A 151 -13.92 -6.91 12.24
N ALA A 152 -13.08 -6.00 11.71
CA ALA A 152 -13.31 -4.55 11.81
C ALA A 152 -14.63 -4.09 11.16
N GLY A 153 -15.06 -4.75 10.07
CA GLY A 153 -16.32 -4.44 9.39
C GLY A 153 -17.55 -5.19 9.90
N LYS A 154 -17.41 -6.04 10.93
CA LYS A 154 -18.48 -6.94 11.41
C LYS A 154 -19.20 -6.44 12.67
N ILE A 155 -18.76 -5.32 13.20
CA ILE A 155 -19.23 -4.73 14.47
C ILE A 155 -20.02 -3.44 14.23
N GLN A 156 -19.97 -2.93 13.01
CA GLN A 156 -20.94 -1.98 12.48
C GLN A 156 -22.33 -2.65 12.41
#